data_AF-A0A2E0UIP6-F1
#
_entry.id   AF-A0A2E0UIP6-F1
#
_cell.length_a   1.000
_cell.length_b   1.000
_cell.length_c   1.000
_cell.angle_alpha   90.00
_cell.angle_beta   90.00
_cell.angle_gamma   90.00
#
_symmetry.space_group_name_H-M   'P 1'
#
loop_
_entity.id
_entity.type
_entity.pdbx_description
1 polymer ?
#
loop_
_entity_poly.entity_id
_entity_poly.type
_entity_poly.pdbx_seq_one_letter_code
_entity_poly.pdbx_strand_id
1 'polypeptide(L)'
;MSKKEPHTLEHHISLLLRIGITASGLLISVGLVLLFIQGSWDAAPPSMNGWLLLQKMFAAPLDELLASPQFYLYSGILLLMATPIVRVLFTIYGFAKEKDWRYTIISSIVLAVIFISIAFSIVH
;
A
#
# COMPACT_ATOMS: atom_id res chain seq x y z
N MET A 1 19.84 33.18 -4.53
CA MET A 1 19.27 32.53 -3.31
C MET A 1 17.77 32.39 -3.53
N SER A 2 17.33 31.30 -4.18
CA SER A 2 15.92 31.11 -4.58
C SER A 2 15.12 30.53 -3.42
N LYS A 3 14.31 31.39 -2.82
CA LYS A 3 13.34 31.08 -1.76
C LYS A 3 12.18 30.31 -2.40
N LYS A 4 12.31 29.00 -2.56
CA LYS A 4 11.19 28.13 -2.98
C LYS A 4 10.20 28.03 -1.83
N GLU A 5 8.95 28.35 -2.12
CA GLU A 5 7.86 28.46 -1.15
C GLU A 5 7.66 27.14 -0.37
N PRO A 6 7.61 27.18 0.97
CA PRO A 6 7.48 25.97 1.81
C PRO A 6 6.08 25.32 1.78
N HIS A 7 5.03 26.03 1.35
CA HIS A 7 3.63 25.55 1.51
C HIS A 7 3.17 24.48 0.51
N THR A 8 3.80 24.36 -0.67
CA THR A 8 3.29 23.46 -1.73
C THR A 8 3.61 21.99 -1.46
N LEU A 9 4.75 21.70 -0.81
CA LEU A 9 5.21 20.33 -0.56
C LEU A 9 4.38 19.62 0.50
N GLU A 10 4.07 20.31 1.60
CA GLU A 10 3.23 19.76 2.68
C GLU A 10 1.83 19.41 2.17
N HIS A 11 1.28 20.26 1.29
CA HIS A 11 -0.02 20.03 0.67
C HIS A 11 0.00 18.79 -0.24
N HIS A 12 1.01 18.65 -1.10
CA HIS A 12 1.15 17.49 -1.99
C HIS A 12 1.36 16.19 -1.21
N ILE A 13 2.10 16.22 -0.09
CA ILE A 13 2.26 15.06 0.79
C ILE A 13 0.90 14.65 1.35
N SER A 14 0.14 15.58 1.95
CA SER A 14 -1.18 15.27 2.50
C SER A 14 -2.16 14.73 1.46
N LEU A 15 -2.08 15.22 0.22
CA LEU A 15 -2.92 14.80 -0.90
C LEU A 15 -2.57 13.39 -1.37
N LEU A 16 -1.28 13.09 -1.56
CA LEU A 16 -0.81 11.75 -1.94
C LEU A 16 -1.22 10.71 -0.90
N LEU A 17 -1.10 11.04 0.39
CA LEU A 17 -1.52 10.14 1.48
C LEU A 17 -3.03 9.90 1.47
N ARG A 18 -3.83 10.96 1.31
CA ARG A 18 -5.30 10.86 1.32
C ARG A 18 -5.79 10.06 0.11
N ILE A 19 -5.22 10.30 -1.08
CA ILE A 19 -5.53 9.53 -2.29
C ILE A 19 -5.20 8.05 -2.09
N GLY A 20 -4.04 7.71 -1.52
CA GLY A 20 -3.63 6.32 -1.29
C GLY A 20 -4.62 5.55 -0.40
N ILE A 21 -5.02 6.13 0.73
CA ILE A 21 -5.99 5.50 1.65
C ILE A 21 -7.38 5.41 1.00
N THR A 22 -7.85 6.49 0.38
CA THR A 22 -9.16 6.50 -0.27
C THR A 22 -9.23 5.50 -1.42
N ALA A 23 -8.20 5.42 -2.27
CA ALA A 23 -8.11 4.45 -3.35
C ALA A 23 -8.08 3.01 -2.80
N SER A 24 -7.32 2.75 -1.74
CA SER A 24 -7.29 1.43 -1.08
C SER A 24 -8.67 1.03 -0.57
N GLY A 25 -9.36 1.97 0.11
CA GLY A 25 -10.71 1.74 0.62
C GLY A 25 -11.73 1.49 -0.49
N LEU A 26 -11.62 2.20 -1.61
CA LEU A 26 -12.48 1.98 -2.78
C LEU A 26 -12.24 0.60 -3.41
N LEU A 27 -10.98 0.20 -3.60
CA LEU A 27 -10.64 -1.13 -4.13
C LEU A 27 -11.19 -2.25 -3.23
N ILE A 28 -10.97 -2.15 -1.91
CA ILE A 28 -11.52 -3.12 -0.96
C ILE A 28 -13.05 -3.13 -1.02
N SER A 29 -13.68 -1.96 -1.08
CA SER A 29 -15.14 -1.85 -1.15
C SER A 29 -15.70 -2.50 -2.42
N VAL A 30 -15.06 -2.29 -3.58
CA VAL A 30 -15.44 -2.94 -4.85
C VAL A 30 -15.27 -4.44 -4.76
N GLY A 31 -14.14 -4.92 -4.22
CA GLY A 31 -13.89 -6.35 -4.03
C GLY A 31 -14.91 -7.00 -3.10
N LEU A 32 -15.30 -6.33 -2.02
CA LEU A 32 -16.38 -6.79 -1.14
C LEU A 32 -17.71 -6.84 -1.88
N VAL A 33 -18.12 -5.77 -2.56
CA VAL A 33 -19.39 -5.76 -3.31
C VAL A 33 -19.44 -6.89 -4.34
N LEU A 34 -18.35 -7.13 -5.08
CA LEU A 34 -18.26 -8.22 -6.05
C LEU A 34 -18.37 -9.60 -5.38
N LEU A 35 -17.77 -9.78 -4.19
CA LEU A 35 -17.87 -11.03 -3.44
C LEU A 35 -19.32 -11.32 -3.01
N PHE A 36 -20.05 -10.29 -2.59
CA PHE A 36 -21.47 -10.40 -2.25
C PHE A 36 -22.35 -10.71 -3.47
N ILE A 37 -22.08 -10.07 -4.63
CA ILE A 37 -22.85 -10.30 -5.86
C ILE A 37 -22.59 -11.69 -6.44
N GLN A 38 -21.34 -12.15 -6.43
CA GLN A 38 -20.95 -13.44 -7.00
C GLN A 38 -21.26 -14.62 -6.08
N GLY A 39 -21.65 -14.37 -4.82
CA GLY A 39 -22.03 -15.41 -3.88
C GLY A 39 -20.88 -16.35 -3.52
N SER A 40 -19.63 -15.93 -3.73
CA SER A 40 -18.40 -16.71 -3.55
C SER A 40 -17.95 -16.74 -2.08
N TRP A 41 -18.90 -16.94 -1.17
CA TRP A 41 -18.70 -17.09 0.28
C TRP A 41 -17.83 -18.31 0.64
N ASP A 42 -17.82 -19.28 -0.26
CA ASP A 42 -17.11 -20.55 -0.23
C ASP A 42 -15.81 -20.53 -1.03
N ALA A 43 -15.43 -19.37 -1.61
CA ALA A 43 -14.13 -19.22 -2.24
C ALA A 43 -13.06 -19.64 -1.24
N ALA A 44 -12.29 -20.66 -1.63
CA ALA A 44 -11.24 -21.22 -0.80
C ALA A 44 -10.44 -20.10 -0.14
N PRO A 45 -10.12 -20.21 1.16
CA PRO A 45 -9.36 -19.20 1.85
C PRO A 45 -8.17 -18.80 0.99
N PRO A 46 -7.92 -17.49 0.82
CA PRO A 46 -6.69 -16.97 0.25
C PRO A 46 -5.53 -17.89 0.57
N SER A 47 -4.81 -18.35 -0.45
CA SER A 47 -3.61 -19.15 -0.20
C SER A 47 -2.70 -18.32 0.71
N MET A 48 -2.39 -18.83 1.90
CA MET A 48 -1.70 -18.07 2.96
C MET A 48 -0.33 -17.52 2.51
N ASN A 49 0.22 -18.08 1.43
CA ASN A 49 1.47 -17.64 0.82
C ASN A 49 1.28 -16.40 -0.07
N GLY A 50 1.67 -15.24 0.46
CA GLY A 50 1.66 -13.97 -0.28
C GLY A 50 2.41 -14.02 -1.61
N TRP A 51 3.48 -14.82 -1.72
CA TRP A 51 4.22 -15.02 -2.97
C TRP A 51 3.38 -15.62 -4.10
N LEU A 52 2.60 -16.66 -3.82
CA LEU A 52 1.75 -17.31 -4.83
C LEU A 52 0.59 -16.40 -5.25
N LEU A 53 0.05 -15.62 -4.31
CA LEU A 53 -0.97 -14.60 -4.60
C LEU A 53 -0.44 -13.54 -5.57
N LEU A 54 0.78 -13.03 -5.33
CA LEU A 54 1.44 -12.12 -6.28
C LEU A 54 1.62 -12.79 -7.64
N GLN A 55 2.13 -14.01 -7.68
CA GLN A 55 2.34 -14.73 -8.94
C GLN A 55 1.03 -14.89 -9.72
N LYS A 56 -0.07 -15.26 -9.06
CA LYS A 56 -1.39 -15.36 -9.69
C LYS A 56 -1.89 -14.01 -10.21
N MET A 57 -1.70 -12.93 -9.46
CA MET A 57 -2.10 -11.59 -9.88
C MET A 57 -1.38 -11.12 -11.15
N PHE A 58 -0.08 -11.43 -11.28
CA PHE A 58 0.71 -11.03 -12.45
C PHE A 58 0.62 -12.03 -13.62
N ALA A 59 0.26 -13.29 -13.37
CA ALA A 59 0.17 -14.33 -14.39
C ALA A 59 -1.23 -14.53 -14.98
N ALA A 60 -2.29 -14.05 -14.31
CA ALA A 60 -3.66 -14.18 -14.79
C ALA A 60 -3.96 -13.18 -15.93
N PRO A 61 -4.80 -13.58 -16.91
CA PRO A 61 -5.23 -12.70 -17.98
C PRO A 61 -6.15 -11.58 -17.45
N LEU A 62 -6.10 -10.40 -18.09
CA LEU A 62 -6.69 -9.15 -17.56
C LEU A 62 -8.21 -9.21 -17.39
N ASP A 63 -8.90 -9.95 -18.26
CA ASP A 63 -10.34 -10.17 -18.24
C ASP A 63 -10.78 -11.00 -17.03
N GLU A 64 -10.08 -12.08 -16.74
CA GLU A 64 -10.32 -12.91 -15.56
C GLU A 64 -9.95 -12.17 -14.26
N LEU A 65 -8.87 -11.40 -14.31
CA LEU A 65 -8.38 -10.58 -13.20
C LEU A 65 -9.42 -9.52 -12.77
N LEU A 66 -9.96 -8.78 -13.73
CA LEU A 66 -10.94 -7.71 -13.49
C LEU A 66 -12.32 -8.23 -13.07
N ALA A 67 -12.65 -9.48 -13.39
CA ALA A 67 -13.87 -10.13 -12.92
C ALA A 67 -13.72 -10.72 -11.50
N SER A 68 -12.49 -10.98 -11.06
CA SER A 68 -12.22 -11.61 -9.77
C SER A 68 -12.39 -10.64 -8.59
N PRO A 69 -13.23 -10.94 -7.57
CA PRO A 69 -13.34 -10.12 -6.36
C PRO A 69 -12.01 -10.03 -5.59
N GLN A 70 -11.25 -11.13 -5.64
CA GLN A 70 -9.96 -11.30 -4.99
C GLN A 70 -8.94 -10.27 -5.46
N PHE A 71 -8.91 -9.94 -6.76
CA PHE A 71 -7.99 -8.95 -7.30
C PHE A 71 -8.17 -7.57 -6.64
N TYR A 72 -9.40 -7.10 -6.51
CA TYR A 72 -9.70 -5.80 -5.89
C TYR A 72 -9.39 -5.79 -4.39
N LEU A 73 -9.69 -6.89 -3.69
CA LEU A 73 -9.36 -7.03 -2.27
C LEU A 73 -7.84 -6.98 -2.04
N TYR A 74 -7.07 -7.79 -2.75
CA TYR A 74 -5.63 -7.85 -2.57
C TYR A 74 -4.91 -6.58 -3.04
N SER A 75 -5.33 -5.99 -4.17
CA SER A 75 -4.76 -4.72 -4.62
C SER A 75 -5.03 -3.59 -3.63
N GLY A 76 -6.23 -3.54 -3.04
CA GLY A 76 -6.58 -2.59 -1.99
C GLY A 76 -5.78 -2.80 -0.70
N ILE A 77 -5.62 -4.06 -0.25
CA ILE A 77 -4.79 -4.39 0.91
C ILE A 77 -3.31 -4.05 0.64
N LEU A 78 -2.80 -4.38 -0.54
CA LEU A 78 -1.43 -4.08 -0.95
C LEU A 78 -1.18 -2.57 -0.93
N LEU A 79 -2.11 -1.79 -1.47
CA LEU A 79 -2.01 -0.33 -1.46
C LEU A 79 -2.10 0.25 -0.04
N LEU A 80 -2.94 -0.34 0.83
CA LEU A 80 -3.04 0.05 2.23
C LEU A 80 -1.75 -0.24 3.00
N MET A 81 -1.11 -1.37 2.74
CA MET A 81 0.20 -1.74 3.30
C MET A 81 1.34 -0.90 2.72
N ALA A 82 1.23 -0.46 1.46
CA ALA A 82 2.22 0.41 0.82
C ALA A 82 2.12 1.89 1.28
N THR A 83 0.92 2.37 1.61
CA THR A 83 0.68 3.73 2.09
C THR A 83 1.58 4.17 3.26
N PRO A 84 1.77 3.38 4.34
CA PRO A 84 2.69 3.75 5.42
C PRO A 84 4.15 3.81 4.95
N ILE A 85 4.59 3.02 3.96
CA ILE A 85 5.94 3.10 3.39
C ILE A 85 6.16 4.47 2.75
N VAL A 86 5.23 4.88 1.88
CA VAL A 86 5.29 6.18 1.20
C VAL A 86 5.34 7.32 2.21
N ARG A 87 4.51 7.25 3.27
CA ARG A 87 4.52 8.21 4.36
C ARG A 87 5.89 8.30 5.04
N VAL A 88 6.48 7.16 5.40
CA VAL A 88 7.77 7.11 6.11
C VAL A 88 8.91 7.62 5.23
N LEU A 89 8.87 7.35 3.92
CA LEU A 89 9.84 7.90 2.97
C LEU A 89 9.77 9.43 2.89
N PHE A 90 8.56 10.00 2.82
CA PHE A 90 8.40 11.46 2.82
C PHE A 90 8.86 12.10 4.13
N THR A 91 8.61 11.46 5.29
CA THR A 91 9.11 11.97 6.57
C THR A 91 10.64 11.92 6.64
N ILE A 92 11.26 10.82 6.17
CA ILE A 92 12.73 10.70 6.09
C ILE A 92 13.30 11.81 5.20
N TYR A 93 12.70 12.03 4.02
CA TYR A 93 13.14 13.07 3.10
C TYR A 93 13.05 14.48 3.73
N GLY A 94 11.96 14.78 4.44
CA GLY A 94 11.79 16.03 5.17
C GLY A 94 12.86 16.24 6.25
N PHE A 95 13.04 15.25 7.14
CA PHE A 95 14.02 15.35 8.22
C PHE A 95 15.48 15.38 7.74
N ALA A 96 15.80 14.63 6.67
CA ALA A 96 17.12 14.65 6.07
C ALA A 96 17.46 16.03 5.50
N LYS A 97 16.48 16.71 4.89
CA LYS A 97 16.64 18.08 4.37
C LYS A 97 16.81 19.10 5.49
N GLU A 98 16.13 18.91 6.62
CA GLU A 98 16.23 19.77 7.82
C GLU A 98 17.46 19.45 8.68
N LYS A 99 18.26 18.43 8.32
CA LYS A 99 19.43 17.93 9.07
C LYS A 99 19.08 17.40 10.46
N ASP A 100 17.83 17.01 10.71
CA ASP A 100 17.47 16.34 11.95
C ASP A 100 17.74 14.82 11.84
N TRP A 101 18.98 14.48 12.20
CA TRP A 101 19.46 13.09 12.16
C TRP A 101 18.73 12.19 13.16
N ARG A 102 18.16 12.72 14.26
CA ARG A 102 17.47 11.90 15.26
C ARG A 102 16.16 11.37 14.69
N TYR A 103 15.32 12.23 14.10
CA TYR A 103 14.06 11.79 13.50
C TYR A 103 14.27 10.96 12.23
N THR A 104 15.35 11.20 11.48
CA THR A 104 15.72 10.39 10.32
C THR A 104 16.04 8.95 10.72
N ILE A 105 16.80 8.74 11.80
CA ILE A 105 17.14 7.39 12.29
C ILE A 105 15.89 6.65 12.77
N ILE A 106 15.03 7.30 13.58
CA ILE A 106 13.79 6.68 14.07
C ILE A 106 12.90 6.25 12.91
N SER A 107 12.70 7.14 11.93
CA SER A 107 11.88 6.86 10.75
C SER A 107 12.48 5.74 9.89
N SER A 108 13.81 5.68 9.77
CA SER A 108 14.50 4.59 9.08
C SER A 108 14.32 3.24 9.78
N ILE A 109 14.34 3.21 11.11
CA ILE A 109 14.05 1.99 11.89
C ILE A 109 12.60 1.55 11.66
N VAL A 110 11.64 2.47 11.68
CA VAL A 110 10.23 2.15 11.39
C VAL A 110 10.09 1.58 9.97
N LEU A 111 10.77 2.18 8.99
CA LEU A 111 10.80 1.67 7.63
C LEU A 111 11.34 0.24 7.57
N ALA A 112 12.45 -0.04 8.26
CA ALA A 112 13.05 -1.36 8.32
C ALA A 112 12.10 -2.39 8.94
N VAL A 113 11.40 -2.04 10.04
CA VAL A 113 10.39 -2.92 10.65
C VAL A 113 9.25 -3.22 9.67
N ILE A 114 8.74 -2.22 8.95
CA ILE A 114 7.69 -2.44 7.94
C ILE A 114 8.18 -3.39 6.84
N PHE A 115 9.40 -3.20 6.32
CA PHE A 115 9.99 -4.10 5.32
C PHE A 115 10.13 -5.53 5.85
N ILE A 116 10.60 -5.70 7.09
CA ILE A 116 10.71 -7.02 7.72
C ILE A 116 9.34 -7.67 7.88
N SER A 117 8.33 -6.93 8.32
CA SER A 117 6.96 -7.44 8.47
C SER A 117 6.37 -7.89 7.13
N ILE A 118 6.54 -7.10 6.07
CA ILE A 118 6.05 -7.46 4.73
C ILE A 118 6.83 -8.66 4.17
N ALA A 119 8.16 -8.67 4.29
CA ALA A 119 8.97 -9.79 3.85
C ALA A 119 8.59 -11.09 4.57
N PHE A 120 8.39 -11.02 5.89
CA PHE A 120 7.93 -12.15 6.68
C PHE A 120 6.56 -12.65 6.22
N SER A 121 5.60 -11.74 6.01
CA SER A 121 4.24 -12.06 5.53
C SER A 121 4.18 -12.62 4.10
N ILE A 122 5.19 -12.35 3.26
CA ILE A 122 5.25 -12.92 1.90
C ILE A 122 5.85 -14.32 1.92
N VAL A 123 6.82 -14.55 2.82
CA VAL A 123 7.58 -15.80 2.93
C VAL A 123 6.83 -16.88 3.73
N HIS A 124 6.10 -16.50 4.78
CA HIS A 124 5.35 -17.40 5.66
C HIS A 124 3.86 -17.08 5.61
#